data_AF-S8BYS1-F1
#
_entry.id   AF-S8BYS1-F1
#
_cell.length_a   1.000
_cell.length_b   1.000
_cell.length_c   1.000
_cell.angle_alpha   90.00
_cell.angle_beta   90.00
_cell.angle_gamma   90.00
#
_symmetry.space_group_name_H-M   'P 1'
#
loop_
_entity.id
_entity.type
_entity.pdbx_description
1 polymer ?
#
loop_
_entity_poly.entity_id
_entity_poly.type
_entity_poly.pdbx_seq_one_letter_code
_entity_poly.pdbx_strand_id
1 'polypeptide(L)'
;SQRQATKDAGVLAGLNVMRIMNEPSAAAIAYYVFHKTATTPREKNFMIFDLGGGNLDVSLLTVEEGVLEVKATAGDTHLGGEDFDSRMVNYFVQEFKRKNEKYIVGNPRALRRLRTACEQAKRTLSSTSQTTIQIDSLYEGIDFYTSITRARFEELNMDLFRKCMDPVEKCLRDAKMDKSTVSDVILVGGSTRIPKVQQLLQDFFEGKRLCRNINPDEAVANGAAVQAAILNGEGKVQDLLLVDVTPFSLGIETAGGVMTVLIPRNTRIPTKTEDFFSTGYDNQESVWIQIYEGERVRTRDNNLLGRFELTGIPPAPRGVPQITVSFDIDVDGILSISVEENNTGKKHKITITNGKGG
;
A
#
# COMPACT_ATOMS: atom_id res chain seq x y z
N SER A 1 -7.97 4.02 11.22
CA SER A 1 -7.20 3.56 10.06
C SER A 1 -8.10 3.48 8.83
N GLN A 2 -7.52 3.56 7.62
CA GLN A 2 -8.21 3.23 6.36
C GLN A 2 -8.86 1.83 6.41
N ARG A 3 -8.21 0.87 7.08
CA ARG A 3 -8.75 -0.50 7.28
C ARG A 3 -10.10 -0.51 7.99
N GLN A 4 -10.23 0.29 9.06
CA GLN A 4 -11.50 0.39 9.78
C GLN A 4 -12.57 1.00 8.88
N ALA A 5 -12.25 2.07 8.14
CA ALA A 5 -13.19 2.69 7.22
C ALA A 5 -13.67 1.71 6.13
N THR A 6 -12.78 0.86 5.61
CA THR A 6 -13.15 -0.20 4.66
C THR A 6 -14.06 -1.25 5.29
N LYS A 7 -13.78 -1.67 6.53
CA LYS A 7 -14.63 -2.61 7.27
C LYS A 7 -16.02 -2.02 7.53
N ASP A 8 -16.08 -0.76 7.96
CA ASP A 8 -17.32 -0.02 8.20
C ASP A 8 -18.13 0.14 6.90
N ALA A 9 -17.48 0.43 5.77
CA ALA A 9 -18.13 0.50 4.46
C ALA A 9 -18.79 -0.84 4.06
N GLY A 10 -18.12 -1.97 4.32
CA GLY A 10 -18.70 -3.30 4.10
C GLY A 10 -19.94 -3.54 4.97
N VAL A 11 -19.89 -3.16 6.24
CA VAL A 11 -21.05 -3.25 7.16
C VAL A 11 -22.20 -2.38 6.69
N LEU A 12 -21.93 -1.14 6.25
CA LEU A 12 -22.94 -0.23 5.69
C LEU A 12 -23.56 -0.76 4.40
N ALA A 13 -22.83 -1.57 3.63
CA ALA A 13 -23.34 -2.28 2.46
C ALA A 13 -24.15 -3.55 2.82
N GLY A 14 -24.33 -3.86 4.11
CA GLY A 14 -25.06 -5.05 4.57
C GLY A 14 -24.24 -6.35 4.53
N LEU A 15 -22.91 -6.25 4.47
CA LEU A 15 -22.01 -7.41 4.45
C LEU A 15 -21.46 -7.71 5.84
N ASN A 16 -21.38 -9.00 6.18
CA ASN A 16 -20.58 -9.47 7.31
C ASN A 16 -19.10 -9.56 6.88
N VAL A 17 -18.30 -8.54 7.22
CA VAL A 17 -16.88 -8.49 6.86
C VAL A 17 -16.08 -9.44 7.77
N MET A 18 -15.85 -10.67 7.29
CA MET A 18 -15.17 -11.74 8.04
C MET A 18 -13.68 -11.48 8.29
N ARG A 19 -13.01 -10.83 7.33
CA ARG A 19 -11.58 -10.52 7.38
C ARG A 19 -11.24 -9.37 6.44
N ILE A 20 -10.34 -8.49 6.85
CA ILE A 20 -9.64 -7.55 5.97
C ILE A 20 -8.30 -8.17 5.58
N MET A 21 -7.95 -8.12 4.30
CA MET A 21 -6.71 -8.67 3.77
C MET A 21 -6.00 -7.65 2.89
N ASN A 22 -4.67 -7.71 2.88
CA ASN A 22 -3.85 -6.95 1.95
C ASN A 22 -3.97 -7.51 0.53
N GLU A 23 -4.07 -6.63 -0.45
CA GLU A 23 -4.13 -7.00 -1.87
C GLU A 23 -2.98 -7.93 -2.31
N PRO A 24 -1.70 -7.65 -2.00
CA PRO A 24 -0.62 -8.57 -2.36
C PRO A 24 -0.72 -9.93 -1.65
N SER A 25 -1.24 -9.98 -0.43
CA SER A 25 -1.47 -11.23 0.29
C SER A 25 -2.58 -12.06 -0.36
N ALA A 26 -3.65 -11.41 -0.82
CA ALA A 26 -4.71 -12.08 -1.59
C ALA A 26 -4.17 -12.61 -2.92
N ALA A 27 -3.42 -11.79 -3.68
CA ALA A 27 -2.80 -12.23 -4.92
C ALA A 27 -1.83 -13.41 -4.71
N ALA A 28 -1.10 -13.43 -3.59
CA ALA A 28 -0.25 -14.55 -3.21
C ALA A 28 -1.03 -15.84 -2.96
N ILE A 29 -2.18 -15.76 -2.27
CA ILE A 29 -3.09 -16.91 -2.08
C ILE A 29 -3.57 -17.44 -3.44
N ALA A 30 -4.05 -16.55 -4.32
CA ALA A 30 -4.49 -16.94 -5.65
C ALA A 30 -3.34 -17.64 -6.42
N TYR A 31 -2.15 -17.05 -6.42
CA TYR A 31 -0.99 -17.65 -7.05
C TYR A 31 -0.68 -19.04 -6.50
N TYR A 32 -0.59 -19.17 -5.18
CA TYR A 32 -0.24 -20.44 -4.55
C TYR A 32 -1.27 -21.52 -4.86
N VAL A 33 -2.57 -21.25 -4.71
CA VAL A 33 -3.61 -22.26 -4.92
C VAL A 33 -3.68 -22.72 -6.38
N PHE A 34 -3.52 -21.83 -7.35
CA PHE A 34 -3.59 -22.20 -8.76
C PHE A 34 -2.29 -22.83 -9.30
N HIS A 35 -1.16 -22.66 -8.61
CA HIS A 35 0.14 -23.14 -9.09
C HIS A 35 0.76 -24.24 -8.21
N LYS A 36 0.18 -24.55 -7.06
CA LYS A 36 0.61 -25.67 -6.23
C LYS A 36 0.37 -26.99 -6.98
N THR A 37 1.46 -27.60 -7.43
CA THR A 37 1.49 -28.98 -7.92
C THR A 37 2.15 -29.90 -6.89
N ALA A 38 2.00 -31.21 -7.06
CA ALA A 38 2.69 -32.22 -6.24
C ALA A 38 4.24 -32.12 -6.30
N THR A 39 4.79 -31.36 -7.26
CA THR A 39 6.22 -31.15 -7.47
C THR A 39 6.70 -29.77 -7.02
N THR A 40 5.85 -28.98 -6.37
CA THR A 40 6.23 -27.65 -5.87
C THR A 40 7.30 -27.81 -4.78
N PRO A 41 8.42 -27.06 -4.84
CA PRO A 41 9.44 -27.07 -3.79
C PRO A 41 8.83 -26.84 -2.41
N ARG A 42 9.43 -27.46 -1.39
CA ARG A 42 8.98 -27.36 0.01
C ARG A 42 9.03 -25.93 0.53
N GLU A 43 10.04 -25.17 0.10
CA GLU A 43 10.20 -23.74 0.35
C GLU A 43 10.33 -23.00 -0.99
N LYS A 44 9.63 -21.87 -1.14
CA LYS A 44 9.72 -21.04 -2.34
C LYS A 44 9.49 -19.57 -2.02
N ASN A 45 10.35 -18.71 -2.55
CA ASN A 45 10.23 -17.26 -2.41
C ASN A 45 9.64 -16.66 -3.67
N PHE A 46 8.70 -15.74 -3.55
CA PHE A 46 8.13 -15.03 -4.69
C PHE A 46 7.76 -13.60 -4.32
N MET A 47 7.79 -12.73 -5.32
CA MET A 47 7.48 -11.32 -5.16
C MET A 47 6.17 -10.99 -5.89
N ILE A 48 5.27 -10.32 -5.19
CA ILE A 48 4.11 -9.66 -5.80
C ILE A 48 4.52 -8.22 -6.12
N PHE A 49 4.36 -7.83 -7.38
CA PHE A 49 4.51 -6.47 -7.86
C PHE A 49 3.14 -5.98 -8.33
N ASP A 50 2.47 -5.19 -7.49
CA ASP A 50 1.13 -4.66 -7.72
C ASP A 50 1.21 -3.18 -8.12
N LEU A 51 0.98 -2.89 -9.40
CA LEU A 51 0.94 -1.51 -9.90
C LEU A 51 -0.48 -1.20 -10.40
N GLY A 52 -1.24 -0.54 -9.54
CA GLY A 52 -2.63 -0.19 -9.77
C GLY A 52 -2.84 1.16 -10.47
N GLY A 53 -4.00 1.76 -10.18
CA GLY A 53 -4.40 3.07 -10.68
C GLY A 53 -3.73 4.24 -9.94
N GLY A 54 -3.63 4.17 -8.61
CA GLY A 54 -3.05 5.25 -7.79
C GLY A 54 -1.90 4.81 -6.89
N ASN A 55 -1.67 3.50 -6.74
CA ASN A 55 -0.76 2.95 -5.76
C ASN A 55 0.14 1.88 -6.39
N LEU A 56 1.33 1.75 -5.82
CA LEU A 56 2.28 0.67 -6.05
C LEU A 56 2.54 -0.05 -4.75
N ASP A 57 2.27 -1.35 -4.70
CA ASP A 57 2.57 -2.21 -3.57
C ASP A 57 3.47 -3.38 -4.01
N VAL A 58 4.50 -3.65 -3.22
CA VAL A 58 5.44 -4.75 -3.44
C VAL A 58 5.53 -5.55 -2.16
N SER A 59 5.34 -6.86 -2.28
CA SER A 59 5.48 -7.79 -1.16
C SER A 59 6.35 -8.97 -1.56
N LEU A 60 7.29 -9.32 -0.69
CA LEU A 60 8.08 -10.53 -0.81
C LEU A 60 7.56 -11.56 0.17
N LEU A 61 7.25 -12.75 -0.34
CA LEU A 61 6.68 -13.83 0.44
C LEU A 61 7.53 -15.09 0.32
N THR A 62 7.52 -15.88 1.39
CA THR A 62 7.99 -17.26 1.39
C THR A 62 6.79 -18.17 1.60
N VAL A 63 6.69 -19.22 0.81
CA VAL A 63 5.81 -20.35 1.12
C VAL A 63 6.64 -21.52 1.62
N GLU A 64 6.26 -22.05 2.78
CA GLU A 64 6.85 -23.25 3.36
C GLU A 64 5.75 -24.10 4.00
N GLU A 65 5.63 -25.37 3.58
CA GLU A 65 4.69 -26.34 4.17
C GLU A 65 3.21 -25.87 4.26
N GLY A 66 2.76 -25.01 3.34
CA GLY A 66 1.40 -24.45 3.36
C GLY A 66 1.24 -23.17 4.17
N VAL A 67 2.32 -22.67 4.77
CA VAL A 67 2.39 -21.35 5.40
C VAL A 67 2.91 -20.34 4.37
N LEU A 68 2.08 -19.35 4.03
CA LEU A 68 2.44 -18.16 3.28
C LEU A 68 2.85 -17.07 4.26
N GLU A 69 4.13 -16.75 4.33
CA GLU A 69 4.65 -15.69 5.18
C GLU A 69 5.09 -14.49 4.36
N VAL A 70 4.53 -13.32 4.65
CA VAL A 70 5.04 -12.04 4.13
C VAL A 70 6.33 -11.71 4.87
N LYS A 71 7.45 -11.66 4.15
CA LYS A 71 8.77 -11.33 4.73
C LYS A 71 8.98 -9.82 4.82
N ALA A 72 8.53 -9.11 3.81
CA ALA A 72 8.52 -7.65 3.81
C ALA A 72 7.47 -7.12 2.83
N THR A 73 7.01 -5.90 3.10
CA THR A 73 6.21 -5.11 2.17
C THR A 73 6.74 -3.68 2.06
N ALA A 74 6.66 -3.10 0.88
CA ALA A 74 7.02 -1.73 0.57
C ALA A 74 6.13 -1.20 -0.55
N GLY A 75 5.95 0.12 -0.63
CA GLY A 75 5.11 0.70 -1.68
C GLY A 75 5.23 2.20 -1.78
N ASP A 76 4.46 2.76 -2.70
CA ASP A 76 4.20 4.20 -2.87
C ASP A 76 2.69 4.40 -3.09
N THR A 77 2.05 5.05 -2.14
CA THR A 77 0.59 5.28 -2.13
C THR A 77 0.14 6.38 -3.10
N HIS A 78 1.08 7.00 -3.82
CA HIS A 78 0.83 8.09 -4.77
C HIS A 78 1.62 7.85 -6.08
N LEU A 79 1.65 6.60 -6.54
CA LEU A 79 2.31 6.22 -7.78
C LEU A 79 1.49 5.13 -8.47
N GLY A 80 0.86 5.48 -9.60
CA GLY A 80 0.09 4.51 -10.38
C GLY A 80 -0.25 4.96 -11.79
N GLY A 81 -1.20 4.25 -12.39
CA GLY A 81 -1.69 4.50 -13.75
C GLY A 81 -2.18 5.93 -14.01
N GLU A 82 -2.76 6.59 -13.01
CA GLU A 82 -3.29 7.96 -13.10
C GLU A 82 -2.19 9.01 -13.24
N ASP A 83 -1.01 8.77 -12.66
CA ASP A 83 0.16 9.63 -12.83
C ASP A 83 0.65 9.58 -14.27
N PHE A 84 0.67 8.38 -14.86
CA PHE A 84 1.07 8.20 -16.25
C PHE A 84 0.10 8.87 -17.22
N ASP A 85 -1.20 8.76 -16.95
CA ASP A 85 -2.24 9.47 -17.70
C ASP A 85 -2.06 10.98 -17.56
N SER A 86 -1.75 11.46 -16.37
CA SER A 86 -1.54 12.89 -16.10
C SER A 86 -0.33 13.46 -16.86
N ARG A 87 0.76 12.69 -17.02
CA ARG A 87 1.90 13.08 -17.87
C ARG A 87 1.47 13.22 -19.34
N MET A 88 0.67 12.28 -19.85
CA MET A 88 0.12 12.37 -21.21
C MET A 88 -0.81 13.57 -21.37
N VAL A 89 -1.74 13.79 -20.43
CA VAL A 89 -2.65 14.93 -20.44
C VAL A 89 -1.86 16.24 -20.49
N ASN A 90 -0.85 16.41 -19.64
CA ASN A 90 -0.01 17.61 -19.62
C ASN A 90 0.72 17.82 -20.95
N TYR A 91 1.27 16.75 -21.53
CA TYR A 91 1.90 16.81 -22.85
C TYR A 91 0.92 17.31 -23.94
N PHE A 92 -0.30 16.76 -23.99
CA PHE A 92 -1.29 17.15 -25.00
C PHE A 92 -1.96 18.50 -24.74
N VAL A 93 -2.05 18.94 -23.49
CA VAL A 93 -2.45 20.32 -23.16
C VAL A 93 -1.47 21.31 -23.78
N GLN A 94 -0.16 21.06 -23.67
CA GLN A 94 0.86 21.92 -24.29
C GLN A 94 0.83 21.83 -25.82
N GLU A 95 0.60 20.63 -26.37
CA GLU A 95 0.47 20.45 -27.82
C GLU A 95 -0.74 21.19 -28.38
N PHE A 96 -1.90 21.11 -27.72
CA PHE A 96 -3.11 21.84 -28.10
C PHE A 96 -2.87 23.35 -28.06
N LYS A 97 -2.21 23.85 -27.00
CA LYS A 97 -1.82 25.26 -26.88
C LYS A 97 -0.91 25.70 -28.02
N ARG A 98 0.09 24.89 -28.38
CA ARG A 98 1.02 25.19 -29.47
C ARG A 98 0.34 25.21 -30.84
N LYS A 99 -0.62 24.31 -31.09
CA LYS A 99 -1.30 24.19 -32.39
C LYS A 99 -2.41 25.23 -32.59
N ASN A 100 -3.09 25.62 -31.51
CA ASN A 100 -4.33 26.41 -31.59
C ASN A 100 -4.28 27.73 -30.81
N GLU A 101 -3.16 28.04 -30.15
CA GLU A 101 -2.97 29.23 -29.31
C GLU A 101 -3.97 29.38 -28.15
N LYS A 102 -4.63 28.28 -27.76
CA LYS A 102 -5.67 28.24 -26.72
C LYS A 102 -5.28 27.32 -25.56
N TYR A 103 -5.63 27.71 -24.33
CA TYR A 103 -5.26 26.97 -23.12
C TYR A 103 -6.46 26.30 -22.44
N ILE A 104 -6.52 24.97 -22.49
CA ILE A 104 -7.70 24.20 -22.06
C ILE A 104 -7.79 23.93 -20.55
N VAL A 105 -6.77 24.29 -19.77
CA VAL A 105 -6.68 23.94 -18.34
C VAL A 105 -7.83 24.54 -17.52
N GLY A 106 -8.37 25.69 -17.94
CA GLY A 106 -9.54 26.30 -17.31
C GLY A 106 -10.88 25.62 -17.61
N ASN A 107 -10.91 24.56 -18.42
CA ASN A 107 -12.13 23.88 -18.83
C ASN A 107 -12.17 22.42 -18.32
N PRO A 108 -12.86 22.14 -17.20
CA PRO A 108 -12.93 20.80 -16.62
C PRO A 108 -13.49 19.74 -17.57
N ARG A 109 -14.45 20.12 -18.44
CA ARG A 109 -15.04 19.20 -19.43
C ARG A 109 -14.01 18.79 -20.49
N ALA A 110 -13.25 19.75 -21.02
CA ALA A 110 -12.19 19.48 -21.98
C ALA A 110 -11.10 18.59 -21.37
N LEU A 111 -10.65 18.91 -20.15
CA LEU A 111 -9.64 18.12 -19.44
C LEU A 111 -10.11 16.69 -19.17
N ARG A 112 -11.36 16.49 -18.73
CA ARG A 112 -11.92 15.14 -18.51
C ARG A 112 -11.94 14.33 -19.79
N ARG A 113 -12.39 14.91 -20.92
CA ARG A 113 -12.40 14.23 -22.22
C ARG A 113 -10.99 13.86 -22.69
N LEU A 114 -10.04 14.77 -22.54
CA LEU A 114 -8.63 14.51 -22.87
C LEU A 114 -8.04 13.40 -21.99
N ARG A 115 -8.35 13.39 -20.69
CA ARG A 115 -7.90 12.34 -19.76
C ARG A 115 -8.42 10.97 -20.16
N THR A 116 -9.72 10.83 -20.45
CA THR A 116 -10.31 9.57 -20.94
C THR A 116 -9.63 9.09 -22.23
N ALA A 117 -9.34 10.00 -23.15
CA ALA A 117 -8.62 9.65 -24.38
C ALA A 117 -7.16 9.23 -24.12
N CYS A 118 -6.47 9.87 -23.16
CA CYS A 118 -5.11 9.51 -22.76
C CYS A 118 -5.07 8.12 -22.10
N GLU A 119 -6.00 7.82 -21.21
CA GLU A 119 -6.11 6.50 -20.57
C GLU A 119 -6.33 5.41 -21.62
N GLN A 120 -7.25 5.63 -22.58
CA GLN A 120 -7.49 4.70 -23.67
C GLN A 120 -6.24 4.53 -24.55
N ALA A 121 -5.55 5.63 -24.87
CA ALA A 121 -4.30 5.59 -25.63
C ALA A 121 -3.21 4.81 -24.88
N LYS A 122 -3.04 5.01 -23.57
CA LYS A 122 -2.13 4.23 -22.71
C LYS A 122 -2.42 2.73 -22.83
N ARG A 123 -3.69 2.32 -22.70
CA ARG A 123 -4.11 0.92 -22.82
C ARG A 123 -3.76 0.34 -24.19
N THR A 124 -4.00 1.08 -25.27
CA THR A 124 -3.64 0.67 -26.63
C THR A 124 -2.12 0.55 -26.81
N LEU A 125 -1.34 1.50 -26.28
CA LEU A 125 0.13 1.48 -26.35
C LEU A 125 0.77 0.30 -25.62
N SER A 126 0.06 -0.35 -24.69
CA SER A 126 0.53 -1.60 -24.07
C SER A 126 0.63 -2.77 -25.06
N SER A 127 -0.10 -2.73 -26.18
CA SER A 127 -0.04 -3.76 -27.23
C SER A 127 0.49 -3.24 -28.58
N THR A 128 0.31 -1.95 -28.89
CA THR A 128 0.76 -1.35 -30.16
C THR A 128 1.88 -0.32 -29.97
N SER A 129 2.64 -0.03 -31.03
CA SER A 129 3.75 0.94 -31.00
C SER A 129 3.31 2.40 -31.16
N GLN A 130 2.08 2.63 -31.62
CA GLN A 130 1.50 3.96 -31.84
C GLN A 130 -0.03 3.87 -31.76
N THR A 131 -0.66 4.98 -31.40
CA THR A 131 -2.12 5.17 -31.46
C THR A 131 -2.46 6.62 -31.77
N THR A 132 -3.70 6.87 -32.18
CA THR A 132 -4.23 8.22 -32.42
C THR A 132 -5.12 8.68 -31.27
N ILE A 133 -5.13 9.98 -31.03
CA ILE A 133 -6.08 10.65 -30.14
C ILE A 133 -6.96 11.53 -31.01
N GLN A 134 -8.26 11.24 -30.99
CA GLN A 134 -9.28 11.99 -31.73
C GLN A 134 -10.39 12.39 -30.76
N ILE A 135 -10.64 13.70 -30.66
CA ILE A 135 -11.69 14.26 -29.80
C ILE A 135 -12.36 15.41 -30.55
N ASP A 136 -13.59 15.19 -30.99
CA ASP A 136 -14.38 16.21 -31.71
C ASP A 136 -14.78 17.34 -30.76
N SER A 137 -14.66 18.59 -31.19
CA SER A 137 -14.98 19.80 -30.44
C SER A 137 -14.43 19.75 -29.00
N LEU A 138 -13.12 19.51 -28.87
CA LEU A 138 -12.45 19.41 -27.57
C LEU A 138 -12.58 20.72 -26.79
N TYR A 139 -12.35 21.86 -27.45
CA TYR A 139 -12.42 23.18 -26.83
C TYR A 139 -12.83 24.25 -27.86
N GLU A 140 -13.86 25.04 -27.55
CA GLU A 140 -14.36 26.14 -28.40
C GLU A 140 -14.60 25.75 -29.87
N GLY A 141 -15.19 24.57 -30.10
CA GLY A 141 -15.47 24.08 -31.46
C GLY A 141 -14.27 23.47 -32.19
N ILE A 142 -13.08 23.47 -31.59
CA ILE A 142 -11.85 22.95 -32.20
C ILE A 142 -11.74 21.46 -31.92
N ASP A 143 -11.66 20.66 -32.99
CA ASP A 143 -11.34 19.25 -32.94
C ASP A 143 -9.88 19.03 -32.55
N PHE A 144 -9.59 17.98 -31.79
CA PHE A 144 -8.23 17.59 -31.47
C PHE A 144 -7.90 16.24 -32.10
N TYR A 145 -7.02 16.27 -33.10
CA TYR A 145 -6.49 15.10 -33.79
C TYR A 145 -4.97 15.08 -33.69
N THR A 146 -4.42 14.02 -33.08
CA THR A 146 -2.97 13.81 -32.97
C THR A 146 -2.65 12.32 -32.82
N SER A 147 -1.37 11.99 -32.74
CA SER A 147 -0.91 10.62 -32.48
C SER A 147 0.22 10.60 -31.47
N ILE A 148 0.40 9.46 -30.80
CA ILE A 148 1.49 9.24 -29.86
C ILE A 148 2.06 7.85 -30.05
N THR A 149 3.39 7.78 -30.01
CA THR A 149 4.14 6.52 -30.05
C THR A 149 4.40 6.01 -28.64
N ARG A 150 4.58 4.70 -28.49
CA ARG A 150 4.99 4.07 -27.24
C ARG A 150 6.30 4.67 -26.73
N ALA A 151 7.26 4.90 -27.62
CA ALA A 151 8.54 5.53 -27.28
C ALA A 151 8.35 6.91 -26.61
N ARG A 152 7.44 7.75 -27.14
CA ARG A 152 7.14 9.06 -26.53
C ARG A 152 6.42 8.92 -25.19
N PHE A 153 5.48 7.99 -25.07
CA PHE A 153 4.82 7.70 -23.79
C PHE A 153 5.84 7.23 -22.73
N GLU A 154 6.77 6.37 -23.11
CA GLU A 154 7.84 5.88 -22.24
C GLU A 154 8.79 7.00 -21.82
N GLU A 155 9.17 7.89 -22.75
CA GLU A 155 10.00 9.06 -22.46
C GLU A 155 9.34 9.98 -21.42
N LEU A 156 8.04 10.26 -21.56
CA LEU A 156 7.28 11.13 -20.64
C LEU A 156 7.17 10.60 -19.21
N ASN A 157 7.38 9.29 -19.02
CA ASN A 157 7.14 8.58 -17.77
C ASN A 157 8.37 7.83 -17.25
N MET A 158 9.52 7.93 -17.91
CA MET A 158 10.69 7.11 -17.60
C MET A 158 11.17 7.28 -16.15
N ASP A 159 11.09 8.49 -15.61
CA ASP A 159 11.40 8.79 -14.21
C ASP A 159 10.46 8.06 -13.25
N LEU A 160 9.15 8.08 -13.51
CA LEU A 160 8.16 7.36 -12.70
C LEU A 160 8.31 5.85 -12.81
N PHE A 161 8.56 5.33 -14.02
CA PHE A 161 8.79 3.90 -14.24
C PHE A 161 10.04 3.39 -13.52
N ARG A 162 11.11 4.18 -13.48
CA ARG A 162 12.31 3.86 -12.69
C ARG A 162 12.02 3.92 -11.19
N LYS A 163 11.25 4.91 -10.73
CA LYS A 163 10.82 5.05 -9.33
C LYS A 163 10.05 3.81 -8.85
N CYS A 164 9.34 3.10 -9.74
CA CYS A 164 8.69 1.84 -9.39
C CYS A 164 9.66 0.75 -8.90
N MET A 165 10.97 0.85 -9.17
CA MET A 165 11.96 -0.12 -8.70
C MET A 165 12.41 0.15 -7.26
N ASP A 166 12.23 1.36 -6.73
CA ASP A 166 12.66 1.70 -5.37
C ASP A 166 11.95 0.83 -4.31
N PRO A 167 10.62 0.59 -4.37
CA PRO A 167 9.95 -0.34 -3.47
C PRO A 167 10.42 -1.79 -3.62
N VAL A 168 10.77 -2.22 -4.83
CA VAL A 168 11.30 -3.58 -5.10
C VAL A 168 12.61 -3.79 -4.35
N GLU A 169 13.55 -2.86 -4.49
CA GLU A 169 14.82 -2.93 -3.76
C GLU A 169 14.64 -2.84 -2.26
N LYS A 170 13.77 -1.92 -1.81
CA LYS A 170 13.46 -1.73 -0.39
C LYS A 170 12.90 -3.01 0.22
N CYS A 171 11.96 -3.67 -0.47
CA CYS A 171 11.37 -4.92 -0.03
C CYS A 171 12.42 -6.03 0.12
N LEU A 172 13.34 -6.18 -0.84
CA LEU A 172 14.44 -7.14 -0.76
C LEU A 172 15.40 -6.85 0.41
N ARG A 173 15.77 -5.58 0.59
CA ARG A 173 16.63 -5.14 1.71
C ARG A 173 16.00 -5.43 3.06
N ASP A 174 14.73 -5.07 3.21
CA ASP A 174 13.98 -5.27 4.46
C ASP A 174 13.84 -6.75 4.80
N ALA A 175 13.59 -7.60 3.79
CA ALA A 175 13.55 -9.05 3.95
C ALA A 175 14.94 -9.68 4.13
N LYS A 176 16.03 -8.92 3.91
CA LYS A 176 17.42 -9.39 3.91
C LYS A 176 17.64 -10.54 2.91
N MET A 177 17.02 -10.43 1.74
CA MET A 177 17.04 -11.46 0.71
C MET A 177 17.68 -10.94 -0.57
N ASP A 178 18.47 -11.80 -1.21
CA ASP A 178 19.04 -11.50 -2.52
C ASP A 178 18.00 -11.76 -3.62
N LYS A 179 18.00 -10.92 -4.67
CA LYS A 179 17.05 -11.04 -5.79
C LYS A 179 17.15 -12.39 -6.52
N SER A 180 18.29 -13.07 -6.48
CA SER A 180 18.47 -14.41 -7.06
C SER A 180 17.59 -15.47 -6.39
N THR A 181 17.28 -15.29 -5.10
CA THR A 181 16.45 -16.22 -4.31
C THR A 181 14.96 -16.13 -4.65
N VAL A 182 14.51 -15.04 -5.26
CA VAL A 182 13.11 -14.82 -5.63
C VAL A 182 12.77 -15.72 -6.82
N SER A 183 12.08 -16.83 -6.62
CA SER A 183 11.79 -17.80 -7.69
C SER A 183 10.88 -17.22 -8.76
N ASP A 184 9.85 -16.49 -8.34
CA ASP A 184 8.79 -15.98 -9.22
C ASP A 184 8.48 -14.52 -8.91
N VAL A 185 8.16 -13.76 -9.96
CA VAL A 185 7.71 -12.37 -9.87
C VAL A 185 6.32 -12.28 -10.50
N ILE A 186 5.32 -12.07 -9.67
CA ILE A 186 3.91 -12.03 -10.06
C ILE A 186 3.47 -10.59 -10.25
N LEU A 187 2.84 -10.33 -11.40
CA LEU A 187 2.32 -9.03 -11.77
C LEU A 187 0.84 -8.92 -11.39
N VAL A 188 0.49 -7.87 -10.65
CA VAL A 188 -0.88 -7.55 -10.23
C VAL A 188 -1.18 -6.09 -10.59
N GLY A 189 -2.43 -5.77 -10.90
CA GLY A 189 -2.83 -4.41 -11.24
C GLY A 189 -2.61 -4.05 -12.72
N GLY A 190 -3.57 -3.30 -13.29
CA GLY A 190 -3.64 -3.05 -14.73
C GLY A 190 -2.44 -2.29 -15.32
N SER A 191 -1.74 -1.48 -14.53
CA SER A 191 -0.56 -0.72 -15.00
C SER A 191 0.67 -1.61 -15.21
N THR A 192 0.70 -2.83 -14.66
CA THR A 192 1.75 -3.82 -14.97
C THR A 192 1.72 -4.28 -16.42
N ARG A 193 0.63 -4.02 -17.17
CA ARG A 193 0.54 -4.33 -18.60
C ARG A 193 1.46 -3.46 -19.46
N ILE A 194 2.02 -2.38 -18.91
CA ILE A 194 2.93 -1.47 -19.62
C ILE A 194 4.25 -2.20 -19.93
N PRO A 195 4.65 -2.35 -21.22
CA PRO A 195 5.84 -3.11 -21.60
C PRO A 195 7.13 -2.61 -20.96
N LYS A 196 7.29 -1.29 -20.81
CA LYS A 196 8.49 -0.70 -20.19
C LYS A 196 8.63 -1.05 -18.71
N VAL A 197 7.53 -1.08 -17.95
CA VAL A 197 7.53 -1.47 -16.54
C VAL A 197 7.95 -2.93 -16.40
N GLN A 198 7.40 -3.82 -17.22
CA GLN A 198 7.81 -5.23 -17.25
C GLN A 198 9.27 -5.41 -17.65
N GLN A 199 9.74 -4.63 -18.63
CA GLN A 199 11.14 -4.66 -19.05
C GLN A 199 12.06 -4.27 -17.90
N LEU A 200 11.80 -3.15 -17.23
CA LEU A 200 12.61 -2.69 -16.10
C LEU A 200 12.63 -3.72 -14.97
N LEU A 201 11.49 -4.35 -14.68
CA LEU A 201 11.40 -5.40 -13.67
C LEU A 201 12.17 -6.66 -14.10
N GLN A 202 12.11 -7.06 -15.37
CA GLN A 202 12.92 -8.17 -15.90
C GLN A 202 14.41 -7.86 -15.82
N ASP A 203 14.82 -6.67 -16.24
CA ASP A 203 16.21 -6.22 -16.19
C ASP A 203 16.72 -6.21 -14.74
N PHE A 204 15.89 -5.75 -13.80
CA PHE A 204 16.20 -5.80 -12.36
C PHE A 204 16.49 -7.23 -11.87
N PHE A 205 15.66 -8.19 -12.28
CA PHE A 205 15.81 -9.62 -11.99
C PHE A 205 16.66 -10.37 -13.04
N GLU A 206 17.57 -9.69 -13.74
CA GLU A 206 18.58 -10.30 -14.63
C GLU A 206 17.97 -11.17 -15.76
N GLY A 207 16.88 -10.69 -16.35
CA GLY A 207 16.18 -11.37 -17.46
C GLY A 207 15.23 -12.48 -17.02
N LYS A 208 14.97 -12.61 -15.71
CA LYS A 208 14.00 -13.59 -15.19
C LYS A 208 12.63 -13.40 -15.82
N ARG A 209 12.02 -14.50 -16.25
CA ARG A 209 10.67 -14.50 -16.82
C ARG A 209 9.64 -14.14 -15.75
N LEU A 210 8.86 -13.08 -15.99
CA LEU A 210 7.75 -12.68 -15.12
C LEU A 210 6.56 -13.63 -15.27
N CYS A 211 5.84 -13.86 -14.18
CA CYS A 211 4.64 -14.70 -14.16
C CYS A 211 3.46 -13.95 -14.79
N ARG A 212 2.87 -14.53 -15.84
CA ARG A 212 1.74 -13.98 -16.61
C ARG A 212 0.52 -14.92 -16.64
N ASN A 213 0.56 -15.95 -15.81
CA ASN A 213 -0.43 -17.03 -15.71
C ASN A 213 -1.63 -16.69 -14.83
N ILE A 214 -1.66 -15.48 -14.26
CA ILE A 214 -2.78 -14.95 -13.48
C ILE A 214 -3.21 -13.65 -14.14
N ASN A 215 -4.52 -13.45 -14.26
CA ASN A 215 -5.03 -12.16 -14.73
C ASN A 215 -4.75 -11.10 -13.64
N PRO A 216 -3.93 -10.07 -13.93
CA PRO A 216 -3.54 -9.06 -12.94
C PRO A 216 -4.74 -8.29 -12.36
N ASP A 217 -5.86 -8.23 -13.09
CA ASP A 217 -7.07 -7.52 -12.66
C ASP A 217 -7.99 -8.39 -11.78
N GLU A 218 -7.77 -9.70 -11.71
CA GLU A 218 -8.63 -10.65 -10.97
C GLU A 218 -7.90 -11.34 -9.81
N ALA A 219 -6.56 -11.27 -9.77
CA ALA A 219 -5.72 -11.99 -8.81
C ALA A 219 -6.15 -11.75 -7.35
N VAL A 220 -6.36 -10.48 -6.99
CA VAL A 220 -6.75 -10.06 -5.64
C VAL A 220 -8.13 -10.61 -5.27
N ALA A 221 -9.12 -10.43 -6.15
CA ALA A 221 -10.49 -10.90 -5.92
C ALA A 221 -10.56 -12.42 -5.78
N ASN A 222 -9.84 -13.16 -6.62
CA ASN A 222 -9.74 -14.62 -6.54
C ASN A 222 -9.13 -15.07 -5.20
N GLY A 223 -8.06 -14.41 -4.75
CA GLY A 223 -7.42 -14.70 -3.46
C GLY A 223 -8.33 -14.45 -2.27
N ALA A 224 -9.06 -13.33 -2.28
CA ALA A 224 -10.04 -13.01 -1.26
C ALA A 224 -11.19 -14.03 -1.22
N ALA A 225 -11.65 -14.51 -2.38
CA ALA A 225 -12.66 -15.56 -2.49
C ALA A 225 -12.17 -16.90 -1.90
N VAL A 226 -10.92 -17.28 -2.15
CA VAL A 226 -10.30 -18.46 -1.53
C VAL A 226 -10.25 -18.32 -0.02
N GLN A 227 -9.83 -17.15 0.50
CA GLN A 227 -9.81 -16.92 1.93
C GLN A 227 -11.21 -17.01 2.56
N ALA A 228 -12.22 -16.44 1.90
CA ALA A 228 -13.60 -16.52 2.37
C ALA A 228 -14.09 -17.97 2.46
N ALA A 229 -13.78 -18.81 1.46
CA ALA A 229 -14.09 -20.23 1.49
C ALA A 229 -13.42 -20.95 2.68
N ILE A 230 -12.13 -20.69 2.93
CA ILE A 230 -11.40 -21.24 4.08
C ILE A 230 -12.06 -20.84 5.40
N LEU A 231 -12.45 -19.57 5.56
CA LEU A 231 -13.09 -19.08 6.78
C LEU A 231 -14.49 -19.67 7.00
N ASN A 232 -15.19 -20.05 5.94
CA ASN A 232 -16.47 -20.78 6.00
C ASN A 232 -16.30 -22.29 6.19
N GLY A 233 -15.07 -22.81 6.22
CA GLY A 233 -14.78 -24.25 6.27
C GLY A 233 -15.08 -24.97 4.95
N GLU A 234 -15.23 -24.24 3.85
CA GLU A 234 -15.55 -24.75 2.53
C GLU A 234 -14.27 -24.96 1.69
N GLY A 235 -14.22 -26.06 0.92
CA GLY A 235 -13.17 -26.32 -0.06
C GLY A 235 -11.99 -27.18 0.43
N LYS A 236 -11.12 -27.56 -0.51
CA LYS A 236 -9.97 -28.46 -0.30
C LYS A 236 -8.70 -27.74 0.20
N VAL A 237 -8.78 -26.48 0.60
CA VAL A 237 -7.64 -25.60 0.91
C VAL A 237 -7.54 -25.31 2.42
N GLN A 238 -7.93 -26.27 3.25
CA GLN A 238 -8.06 -26.07 4.71
C GLN A 238 -6.72 -25.83 5.42
N ASP A 239 -5.59 -26.18 4.80
CA ASP A 239 -4.26 -26.11 5.43
C ASP A 239 -3.45 -24.86 5.04
N LEU A 240 -4.07 -23.84 4.43
CA LEU A 240 -3.37 -22.59 4.06
C LEU A 240 -3.37 -21.59 5.21
N LEU A 241 -2.18 -21.29 5.74
CA LEU A 241 -1.99 -20.24 6.74
C LEU A 241 -1.31 -19.03 6.09
N LEU A 242 -1.93 -17.86 6.19
CA LEU A 242 -1.31 -16.59 5.82
C LEU A 242 -0.80 -15.88 7.08
N VAL A 243 0.48 -15.54 7.10
CA VAL A 243 1.12 -14.69 8.11
C VAL A 243 1.49 -13.37 7.44
N ASP A 244 0.75 -12.32 7.78
CA ASP A 244 0.95 -10.96 7.24
C ASP A 244 1.80 -10.12 8.19
N VAL A 245 2.16 -8.90 7.77
CA VAL A 245 3.05 -8.00 8.52
C VAL A 245 2.59 -6.54 8.51
N THR A 246 3.12 -5.72 9.44
CA THR A 246 2.90 -4.28 9.47
C THR A 246 3.60 -3.54 8.31
N PRO A 247 2.93 -2.64 7.56
CA PRO A 247 3.57 -1.93 6.45
C PRO A 247 4.50 -0.79 6.90
N PHE A 248 4.18 -0.18 8.04
CA PHE A 248 4.91 0.94 8.64
C PHE A 248 5.19 0.67 10.12
N SER A 249 6.24 1.30 10.63
CA SER A 249 6.57 1.32 12.04
C SER A 249 5.54 2.16 12.79
N LEU A 250 5.06 1.65 13.92
CA LEU A 250 4.07 2.28 14.77
C LEU A 250 4.70 2.64 16.11
N GLY A 251 4.35 3.82 16.62
CA GLY A 251 4.96 4.32 17.83
C GLY A 251 4.34 5.62 18.32
N ILE A 252 5.00 6.23 19.29
CA ILE A 252 4.56 7.47 19.92
C ILE A 252 5.61 8.57 19.86
N GLU A 253 5.17 9.81 20.03
CA GLU A 253 6.05 10.93 20.24
C GLU A 253 6.59 10.96 21.68
N THR A 254 7.90 11.11 21.81
CA THR A 254 8.58 11.35 23.09
C THR A 254 9.26 12.73 23.09
N ALA A 255 9.89 13.09 24.22
CA ALA A 255 10.49 14.39 24.44
C ALA A 255 11.38 14.82 23.26
N GLY A 256 11.16 16.05 22.78
CA GLY A 256 11.89 16.61 21.63
C GLY A 256 11.30 16.28 20.25
N GLY A 257 10.07 15.73 20.19
CA GLY A 257 9.40 15.42 18.92
C GLY A 257 10.00 14.22 18.20
N VAL A 258 10.55 13.28 18.99
CA VAL A 258 11.23 12.08 18.49
C VAL A 258 10.22 10.92 18.42
N MET A 259 10.29 10.16 17.34
CA MET A 259 9.51 8.93 17.16
C MET A 259 10.14 7.80 17.97
N THR A 260 9.42 7.30 18.97
CA THR A 260 9.76 6.06 19.67
C THR A 260 8.90 4.93 19.11
N VAL A 261 9.52 4.01 18.38
CA VAL A 261 8.85 2.88 17.73
C VAL A 261 8.56 1.79 18.75
N LEU A 262 7.29 1.35 18.84
CA LEU A 262 6.87 0.21 19.65
C LEU A 262 6.70 -1.05 18.80
N ILE A 263 6.12 -0.93 17.60
CA ILE A 263 5.98 -2.03 16.64
C ILE A 263 6.73 -1.63 15.37
N PRO A 264 7.91 -2.20 15.10
CA PRO A 264 8.61 -1.97 13.84
C PRO A 264 7.78 -2.40 12.64
N ARG A 265 8.02 -1.81 11.47
CA ARG A 265 7.48 -2.35 10.22
C ARG A 265 7.97 -3.77 9.95
N ASN A 266 7.22 -4.48 9.11
CA ASN A 266 7.39 -5.89 8.79
C ASN A 266 7.29 -6.82 10.02
N THR A 267 6.68 -6.36 11.12
CA THR A 267 6.36 -7.21 12.27
C THR A 267 5.15 -8.07 11.93
N ARG A 268 5.24 -9.38 12.18
CA ARG A 268 4.14 -10.33 11.98
C ARG A 268 2.88 -9.89 12.74
N ILE A 269 1.71 -10.03 12.11
CA ILE A 269 0.40 -9.78 12.74
C ILE A 269 -0.39 -11.10 12.89
N PRO A 270 -1.19 -11.26 13.95
CA PRO A 270 -1.43 -10.31 15.05
C PRO A 270 -0.22 -10.18 15.98
N THR A 271 -0.08 -9.03 16.64
CA THR A 271 1.02 -8.78 17.58
C THR A 271 0.64 -7.77 18.66
N LYS A 272 1.26 -7.90 19.83
CA LYS A 272 1.08 -6.99 20.95
C LYS A 272 2.44 -6.63 21.55
N THR A 273 2.67 -5.34 21.77
CA THR A 273 3.88 -4.81 22.41
C THR A 273 3.48 -3.82 23.51
N GLU A 274 4.26 -3.77 24.58
CA GLU A 274 4.04 -2.83 25.68
C GLU A 274 5.38 -2.18 26.04
N ASP A 275 5.35 -0.89 26.35
CA ASP A 275 6.52 -0.16 26.83
C ASP A 275 6.13 0.85 27.92
N PHE A 276 7.10 1.25 28.73
CA PHE A 276 6.91 2.09 29.91
C PHE A 276 7.42 3.50 29.66
N PHE A 277 6.55 4.47 29.93
CA PHE A 277 6.82 5.89 29.83
C PHE A 277 6.58 6.58 31.18
N SER A 278 7.03 7.83 31.28
CA SER A 278 6.87 8.63 32.49
C SER A 278 6.68 10.11 32.15
N THR A 279 6.45 10.92 33.18
CA THR A 279 6.27 12.37 33.07
C THR A 279 7.58 13.09 32.79
N GLY A 280 7.50 14.19 32.02
CA GLY A 280 8.64 15.04 31.68
C GLY A 280 8.95 16.12 32.73
N TYR A 281 7.99 16.45 33.58
CA TYR A 281 8.08 17.51 34.60
C TYR A 281 7.53 17.05 35.95
N ASP A 282 8.00 17.69 37.03
CA ASP A 282 7.54 17.41 38.39
C ASP A 282 6.06 17.77 38.53
N ASN A 283 5.30 16.90 39.20
CA ASN A 283 3.86 17.07 39.46
C ASN A 283 3.01 17.24 38.18
N GLN A 284 3.45 16.70 37.06
CA GLN A 284 2.69 16.71 35.81
C GLN A 284 1.39 15.87 35.96
N GLU A 285 0.24 16.53 35.85
CA GLU A 285 -1.09 15.91 36.08
C GLU A 285 -1.67 15.22 34.84
N SER A 286 -1.14 15.51 33.65
CA SER A 286 -1.56 14.88 32.40
C SER A 286 -0.43 14.69 31.39
N VAL A 287 -0.55 13.66 30.54
CA VAL A 287 0.40 13.36 29.45
C VAL A 287 -0.37 13.20 28.14
N TRP A 288 0.11 13.87 27.09
CA TRP A 288 -0.36 13.64 25.73
C TRP A 288 0.29 12.40 25.14
N ILE A 289 -0.53 11.46 24.69
CA ILE A 289 -0.11 10.30 23.92
C ILE A 289 -0.49 10.57 22.47
N GLN A 290 0.51 10.78 21.62
CA GLN A 290 0.35 11.01 20.19
C GLN A 290 0.92 9.82 19.43
N ILE A 291 0.11 9.24 18.56
CA ILE A 291 0.40 7.98 17.89
C ILE A 291 0.70 8.24 16.43
N TYR A 292 1.81 7.69 15.95
CA TYR A 292 2.30 7.91 14.60
C TYR A 292 2.56 6.60 13.87
N GLU A 293 2.47 6.65 12.55
CA GLU A 293 3.02 5.66 11.63
C GLU A 293 4.09 6.29 10.73
N GLY A 294 5.22 5.60 10.53
CA GLY A 294 6.26 6.02 9.59
C GLY A 294 7.69 5.72 10.05
N GLU A 295 8.64 5.98 9.15
CA GLU A 295 10.05 5.59 9.30
C GLU A 295 10.99 6.78 9.58
N ARG A 296 10.46 7.99 9.77
CA ARG A 296 11.27 9.17 10.07
C ARG A 296 11.54 9.25 11.57
N VAL A 297 12.73 9.78 11.91
CA VAL A 297 13.18 9.95 13.30
C VAL A 297 12.32 10.98 14.05
N ARG A 298 11.79 11.99 13.34
CA ARG A 298 10.95 13.04 13.93
C ARG A 298 9.49 12.80 13.58
N THR A 299 8.62 12.95 14.56
CA THR A 299 7.18 12.69 14.44
C THR A 299 6.48 13.61 13.45
N ARG A 300 6.94 14.86 13.32
CA ARG A 300 6.44 15.83 12.33
C ARG A 300 6.58 15.39 10.87
N ASP A 301 7.51 14.46 10.61
CA ASP A 301 7.80 13.94 9.27
C ASP A 301 7.14 12.55 9.05
N ASN A 302 6.33 12.10 10.01
CA ASN A 302 5.52 10.87 10.00
C ASN A 302 4.02 11.21 10.00
N ASN A 303 3.16 10.21 9.80
CA ASN A 303 1.72 10.41 9.78
C ASN A 303 1.15 10.28 11.19
N LEU A 304 0.42 11.29 11.66
CA LEU A 304 -0.34 11.22 12.91
C LEU A 304 -1.58 10.35 12.72
N LEU A 305 -1.69 9.27 13.50
CA LEU A 305 -2.83 8.37 13.50
C LEU A 305 -3.92 8.79 14.50
N GLY A 306 -3.51 9.38 15.62
CA GLY A 306 -4.42 9.81 16.66
C GLY A 306 -3.67 10.42 17.83
N ARG A 307 -4.40 11.05 18.73
CA ARG A 307 -3.86 11.56 20.00
C ARG A 307 -4.93 11.56 21.08
N PHE A 308 -4.50 11.42 22.32
CA PHE A 308 -5.36 11.56 23.48
C PHE A 308 -4.56 12.00 24.70
N GLU A 309 -5.27 12.49 25.70
CA GLU A 309 -4.68 12.95 26.95
C GLU A 309 -5.00 11.96 28.06
N LEU A 310 -3.96 11.45 28.73
CA LEU A 310 -4.08 10.74 29.99
C LEU A 310 -4.07 11.76 31.12
N THR A 311 -5.20 11.98 31.78
CA THR A 311 -5.34 12.94 32.89
C THR A 311 -5.36 12.24 34.25
N GLY A 312 -5.14 13.00 35.32
CA GLY A 312 -5.27 12.52 36.70
C GLY A 312 -4.07 11.68 37.14
N ILE A 313 -2.89 11.99 36.63
CA ILE A 313 -1.62 11.41 37.09
C ILE A 313 -1.34 12.00 38.48
N PRO A 314 -1.09 11.18 39.52
CA PRO A 314 -0.79 11.69 40.85
C PRO A 314 0.47 12.59 40.87
N PRO A 315 0.49 13.67 41.67
CA PRO A 315 1.68 14.49 41.84
C PRO A 315 2.87 13.66 42.33
N ALA A 316 3.93 13.61 41.52
CA ALA A 316 5.18 12.94 41.82
C ALA A 316 6.34 13.63 41.09
N PRO A 317 7.61 13.44 41.52
CA PRO A 317 8.76 13.90 40.76
C PRO A 317 8.76 13.34 39.32
N ARG A 318 9.30 14.09 38.37
CA ARG A 318 9.44 13.65 36.97
C ARG A 318 10.12 12.28 36.90
N GLY A 319 9.68 11.41 36.00
CA GLY A 319 10.25 10.07 35.85
C GLY A 319 9.72 9.03 36.85
N VAL A 320 8.93 9.42 37.85
CA VAL A 320 8.36 8.49 38.86
C VAL A 320 7.04 7.84 38.41
N PRO A 321 6.06 8.57 37.83
CA PRO A 321 4.84 7.94 37.32
C PRO A 321 5.17 6.85 36.29
N GLN A 322 4.49 5.71 36.36
CA GLN A 322 4.69 4.62 35.41
C GLN A 322 3.47 4.51 34.51
N ILE A 323 3.65 4.86 33.24
CA ILE A 323 2.60 4.85 32.23
C ILE A 323 2.92 3.73 31.25
N THR A 324 2.17 2.65 31.31
CA THR A 324 2.27 1.53 30.36
C THR A 324 1.49 1.89 29.11
N VAL A 325 2.13 1.83 27.95
CA VAL A 325 1.48 2.02 26.64
C VAL A 325 1.56 0.71 25.89
N SER A 326 0.40 0.11 25.59
CA SER A 326 0.28 -1.14 24.84
C SER A 326 -0.28 -0.87 23.45
N PHE A 327 0.40 -1.42 22.44
CA PHE A 327 -0.06 -1.48 21.06
C PHE A 327 -0.48 -2.92 20.77
N ASP A 328 -1.69 -3.10 20.24
CA ASP A 328 -2.28 -4.39 19.90
C ASP A 328 -2.81 -4.33 18.46
N ILE A 329 -2.29 -5.18 17.59
CA ILE A 329 -2.70 -5.28 16.20
C ILE A 329 -3.33 -6.65 15.99
N ASP A 330 -4.59 -6.65 15.58
CA ASP A 330 -5.35 -7.86 15.31
C ASP A 330 -5.02 -8.50 13.94
N VAL A 331 -5.72 -9.58 13.62
CA VAL A 331 -5.57 -10.33 12.36
C VAL A 331 -5.99 -9.53 11.11
N ASP A 332 -6.81 -8.48 11.27
CA ASP A 332 -7.23 -7.57 10.20
C ASP A 332 -6.20 -6.44 9.99
N GLY A 333 -5.19 -6.34 10.87
CA GLY A 333 -4.23 -5.25 10.92
C GLY A 333 -4.78 -3.98 11.57
N ILE A 334 -5.83 -4.08 12.39
CA ILE A 334 -6.45 -2.94 13.08
C ILE A 334 -5.72 -2.70 14.40
N LEU A 335 -5.24 -1.46 14.59
CA LEU A 335 -4.51 -1.03 15.78
C LEU A 335 -5.46 -0.60 16.90
N SER A 336 -5.32 -1.26 18.04
CA SER A 336 -5.87 -0.89 19.34
C SER A 336 -4.76 -0.47 20.29
N ILE A 337 -5.00 0.61 21.04
CA ILE A 337 -4.01 1.19 21.95
C ILE A 337 -4.63 1.26 23.33
N SER A 338 -3.91 0.78 24.34
CA SER A 338 -4.29 0.96 25.74
C SER A 338 -3.18 1.63 26.50
N VAL A 339 -3.56 2.54 27.39
CA VAL A 339 -2.65 3.24 28.28
C VAL A 339 -3.14 3.07 29.70
N GLU A 340 -2.21 2.72 30.58
CA GLU A 340 -2.47 2.46 31.99
C GLU A 340 -1.46 3.21 32.84
N GLU A 341 -1.94 3.99 33.82
CA GLU A 341 -1.07 4.50 34.88
C GLU A 341 -1.06 3.46 36.01
N ASN A 342 0.12 2.86 36.24
CA ASN A 342 0.24 1.64 37.02
C ASN A 342 -0.02 1.85 38.53
N ASN A 343 0.17 3.06 39.06
CA ASN A 343 -0.01 3.31 40.50
C ASN A 343 -1.49 3.46 40.89
N THR A 344 -2.30 4.04 40.00
CA THR A 344 -3.73 4.26 40.20
C THR A 344 -4.59 3.18 39.55
N GLY A 345 -4.03 2.39 38.62
CA GLY A 345 -4.76 1.42 37.80
C GLY A 345 -5.71 2.07 36.81
N LYS A 346 -5.60 3.39 36.59
CA LYS A 346 -6.46 4.13 35.65
C LYS A 346 -6.08 3.75 34.22
N LYS A 347 -7.06 3.24 33.47
CA LYS A 347 -6.89 2.79 32.08
C LYS A 347 -7.66 3.66 31.10
N HIS A 348 -7.05 3.96 29.97
CA HIS A 348 -7.68 4.52 28.80
C HIS A 348 -7.39 3.60 27.60
N LYS A 349 -8.44 3.11 26.94
CA LYS A 349 -8.30 2.31 25.71
C LYS A 349 -8.92 3.07 24.55
N ILE A 350 -8.18 3.17 23.46
CA ILE A 350 -8.62 3.79 22.21
C ILE A 350 -8.32 2.83 21.07
N THR A 351 -9.33 2.53 20.27
CA THR A 351 -9.15 1.87 18.97
C THR A 351 -9.01 2.94 17.91
N ILE A 352 -7.95 2.90 17.11
CA ILE A 352 -7.66 3.96 16.13
C ILE A 352 -8.60 3.83 14.93
N THR A 353 -9.72 4.53 15.00
CA THR A 353 -10.67 4.72 13.91
C THR A 353 -10.38 6.07 13.23
N ASN A 354 -9.56 6.08 12.17
CA ASN A 354 -9.49 7.22 11.22
C ASN A 354 -10.91 7.55 10.76
N GLY A 355 -11.51 8.51 11.43
CA GLY A 355 -12.92 8.84 11.32
C GLY A 355 -13.22 10.04 12.19
N LYS A 356 -12.65 11.19 11.78
CA LYS A 356 -12.90 12.55 12.27
C LYS A 356 -12.34 12.90 13.66
N GLY A 357 -11.33 13.76 13.65
CA GLY A 357 -11.01 14.64 14.78
C GLY A 357 -10.91 16.07 14.26
N GLY A 358 -11.84 16.92 14.70
CA GLY A 358 -11.76 18.40 14.63
C GLY A 358 -12.23 19.02 13.34
#